data_AF-A0A6J8DY78-F1
#
_entry.id   AF-A0A6J8DY78-F1
#
_cell.length_a   1.000
_cell.length_b   1.000
_cell.length_c   1.000
_cell.angle_alpha   90.00
_cell.angle_beta   90.00
_cell.angle_gamma   90.00
#
_symmetry.space_group_name_H-M   'P 1'
#
loop_
_entity.id
_entity.type
_entity.pdbx_description
1 polymer ?
#
loop_
_entity_poly.entity_id
_entity_poly.type
_entity_poly.pdbx_seq_one_letter_code
_entity_poly.pdbx_strand_id
1 'polypeptide(L)'
;MHPVNTDDLILDICNKKLDLGIQKSDISGSHVIGKVRNGKSQVIVRFISYRNREKVFSAKKKGLKDDPSKIFITKNLTTHRTNRVKELSDLKYRHSIHTYWTNDGRIYVKKTEASMKQLILNHDDIRDLLRSNDPDESTGNNTDAQDENNQCVKDHD
;
A
#
# COMPACT_ATOMS: atom_id res chain seq x y z
N MET A 1 -22.11 -0.08 -32.71
CA MET A 1 -21.44 0.49 -31.52
C MET A 1 -20.17 1.16 -32.00
N HIS A 2 -20.12 2.49 -32.04
CA HIS A 2 -18.89 3.18 -32.45
C HIS A 2 -17.77 2.89 -31.46
N PRO A 3 -16.53 2.68 -31.91
CA PRO A 3 -15.40 2.51 -31.01
C PRO A 3 -15.28 3.76 -30.15
N VAL A 4 -15.32 3.58 -28.83
CA VAL A 4 -15.10 4.67 -27.87
C VAL A 4 -13.66 5.14 -28.07
N ASN A 5 -13.47 6.42 -28.41
CA ASN A 5 -12.13 7.00 -28.45
C ASN A 5 -11.64 7.18 -27.01
N THR A 6 -10.83 6.23 -26.54
CA THR A 6 -10.33 6.20 -25.16
C THR A 6 -9.34 7.33 -24.90
N ASP A 7 -8.59 7.80 -25.91
CA ASP A 7 -7.64 8.91 -25.75
C ASP A 7 -8.38 10.20 -25.38
N ASP A 8 -9.44 10.55 -26.10
CA ASP A 8 -10.22 11.77 -25.85
C ASP A 8 -10.86 11.72 -24.46
N LEU A 9 -11.37 10.55 -24.05
CA LEU A 9 -11.92 10.35 -22.71
C LEU A 9 -10.85 10.53 -21.61
N ILE A 10 -9.64 10.02 -21.84
CA ILE A 10 -8.52 10.20 -20.90
C ILE A 10 -8.10 11.66 -20.83
N LEU A 11 -8.01 12.36 -21.96
CA LEU A 11 -7.67 13.78 -22.04
C LEU A 11 -8.72 14.63 -21.32
N ASP A 12 -10.00 14.33 -21.50
CA ASP A 12 -11.09 14.99 -20.79
C ASP A 12 -10.97 14.80 -19.27
N ILE A 13 -10.70 13.59 -18.80
CA ILE A 13 -10.49 13.36 -17.36
C ILE A 13 -9.25 14.12 -16.87
N CYS A 14 -8.13 14.03 -17.56
CA CYS A 14 -6.89 14.65 -17.13
C CYS A 14 -6.99 16.18 -17.12
N ASN A 15 -7.58 16.78 -18.16
CA ASN A 15 -7.54 18.22 -18.33
C ASN A 15 -8.74 18.90 -17.67
N LYS A 16 -9.95 18.33 -17.76
CA LYS A 16 -11.16 18.95 -17.20
C LYS A 16 -11.37 18.61 -15.72
N LYS A 17 -10.97 17.41 -15.27
CA LYS A 17 -11.19 16.99 -13.86
C LYS A 17 -9.96 17.13 -12.99
N LEU A 18 -8.77 16.88 -13.55
CA LEU A 18 -7.51 16.95 -12.79
C LEU A 18 -6.76 18.27 -13.00
N ASP A 19 -7.24 19.16 -13.88
CA ASP A 19 -6.61 20.43 -14.22
C ASP A 19 -5.14 20.26 -14.64
N LEU A 20 -4.91 19.33 -15.57
CA LEU A 20 -3.60 19.04 -16.14
C LEU A 20 -3.53 19.53 -17.59
N GLY A 21 -2.31 19.76 -18.07
CA GLY A 21 -2.03 20.03 -19.48
C GLY A 21 -1.53 18.79 -20.22
N ILE A 22 -2.24 17.66 -20.12
CA ILE A 22 -1.85 16.44 -20.84
C ILE A 22 -2.27 16.57 -22.30
N GLN A 23 -1.34 16.28 -23.20
CA GLN A 23 -1.56 16.29 -24.64
C GLN A 23 -1.74 14.88 -25.18
N LYS A 24 -2.36 14.75 -26.36
CA LYS A 24 -2.48 13.45 -27.03
C LYS A 24 -1.12 12.79 -27.28
N SER A 25 -0.10 13.60 -27.58
CA SER A 25 1.29 13.18 -27.75
C SER A 25 1.97 12.69 -26.47
N ASP A 26 1.34 12.80 -25.30
CA ASP A 26 1.83 12.23 -24.04
C ASP A 26 1.32 10.78 -23.82
N ILE A 27 0.34 10.35 -24.62
CA ILE A 27 -0.28 9.03 -24.56
C ILE A 27 0.34 8.16 -25.66
N SER A 28 0.98 7.07 -25.26
CA SER A 28 1.54 6.06 -26.18
C SER A 28 0.44 5.15 -26.73
N GLY A 29 -0.63 4.93 -25.96
CA GLY A 29 -1.77 4.12 -26.36
C GLY A 29 -2.72 3.89 -25.21
N SER A 30 -3.99 3.72 -25.54
CA SER A 30 -5.05 3.40 -24.59
C SER A 30 -6.07 2.43 -25.20
N HIS A 31 -6.70 1.63 -24.36
CA HIS A 31 -7.81 0.76 -24.77
C HIS A 31 -8.63 0.29 -23.57
N VAL A 32 -9.86 -0.14 -23.85
CA VAL A 32 -10.71 -0.81 -22.85
C VAL A 32 -10.15 -2.20 -22.57
N ILE A 33 -10.09 -2.58 -21.30
CA ILE A 33 -9.70 -3.90 -20.83
C ILE A 33 -10.84 -4.57 -20.06
N GLY A 34 -10.92 -5.88 -20.20
CA GLY A 34 -11.95 -6.70 -19.56
C GLY A 34 -13.34 -6.50 -20.16
N LYS A 35 -14.33 -7.04 -19.46
CA LYS A 35 -15.74 -6.92 -19.85
C LYS A 35 -16.36 -5.68 -19.20
N VAL A 36 -17.23 -4.99 -19.93
CA VAL A 36 -18.05 -3.92 -19.37
C VAL A 36 -18.98 -4.52 -18.32
N ARG A 37 -18.99 -3.96 -17.10
CA ARG A 37 -19.83 -4.41 -15.99
C ARG A 37 -20.67 -3.25 -15.49
N ASN A 38 -21.99 -3.41 -15.45
CA ASN A 38 -22.93 -2.37 -15.00
C ASN A 38 -22.72 -1.03 -15.72
N GLY A 39 -22.48 -1.07 -17.04
CA GLY A 39 -22.18 0.11 -17.86
C GLY A 39 -20.80 0.75 -17.59
N LYS A 40 -19.97 0.14 -16.75
CA LYS A 40 -18.61 0.62 -16.42
C LYS A 40 -17.56 -0.22 -17.14
N SER A 41 -16.62 0.48 -17.77
CA SER A 41 -15.48 -0.10 -18.47
C SER A 41 -14.19 0.26 -17.75
N GLN A 42 -13.23 -0.65 -17.73
CA GLN A 42 -11.87 -0.33 -17.29
C GLN A 42 -11.04 0.06 -18.51
N VAL A 43 -10.33 1.17 -18.45
CA VAL A 43 -9.43 1.62 -19.52
C VAL A 43 -8.00 1.53 -19.00
N ILE A 44 -7.11 0.95 -19.79
CA ILE A 44 -5.68 1.02 -19.55
C ILE A 44 -5.08 2.10 -20.44
N VAL A 45 -4.18 2.89 -19.87
CA VAL A 45 -3.44 3.94 -20.58
C VAL A 45 -1.94 3.75 -20.33
N ARG A 46 -1.16 3.86 -21.40
CA ARG A 46 0.29 3.96 -21.35
C ARG A 46 0.69 5.40 -21.66
N PHE A 47 1.26 6.09 -20.69
CA PHE A 47 1.92 7.37 -20.91
C PHE A 47 3.32 7.15 -21.48
N ILE A 48 3.77 8.08 -22.34
CA ILE A 48 5.14 8.09 -22.86
C ILE A 48 6.12 8.44 -21.74
N SER A 49 5.77 9.44 -20.91
CA SER A 49 6.62 9.92 -19.83
C SER A 49 6.16 9.43 -18.45
N TYR A 50 7.10 8.91 -17.67
CA TYR A 50 6.89 8.65 -16.23
C TYR A 50 6.37 9.89 -15.50
N ARG A 51 6.90 11.08 -15.85
CA ARG A 51 6.53 12.33 -15.18
C ARG A 51 5.06 12.67 -15.38
N ASN A 52 4.54 12.45 -16.59
CA ASN A 52 3.12 12.69 -16.88
C ASN A 52 2.22 11.71 -16.15
N ARG A 53 2.59 10.43 -16.11
CA ARG A 53 1.91 9.43 -15.29
C ARG A 53 1.87 9.89 -13.82
N GLU A 54 2.99 10.34 -13.27
CA GLU A 54 3.08 10.75 -11.88
C GLU A 54 2.26 12.02 -11.56
N LYS A 55 2.20 13.00 -12.48
CA LYS A 55 1.30 14.15 -12.39
C LYS A 55 -0.16 13.71 -12.23
N VAL A 56 -0.62 12.80 -13.08
CA VAL A 56 -1.97 12.24 -13.01
C VAL A 56 -2.23 11.56 -11.66
N PHE A 57 -1.28 10.73 -11.19
CA PHE A 57 -1.41 10.04 -9.91
C PHE A 57 -1.44 10.98 -8.70
N SER A 58 -0.69 12.08 -8.76
CA SER A 58 -0.63 13.07 -7.68
C SER A 58 -1.90 13.92 -7.63
N ALA A 59 -2.44 14.30 -8.80
CA ALA A 59 -3.63 15.13 -8.90
C ALA A 59 -4.93 14.38 -8.56
N LYS A 60 -5.00 13.06 -8.80
CA LYS A 60 -6.24 12.27 -8.64
C LYS A 60 -6.88 12.39 -7.26
N LYS A 61 -6.08 12.49 -6.18
CA LYS A 61 -6.61 12.52 -4.81
C LYS A 61 -7.44 13.77 -4.57
N LYS A 62 -7.02 14.92 -5.14
CA LYS A 62 -7.75 16.18 -5.06
C LYS A 62 -8.87 16.23 -6.10
N GLY A 63 -8.55 15.91 -7.35
CA GLY A 63 -9.48 16.08 -8.48
C GLY A 63 -10.64 15.10 -8.52
N LEU A 64 -10.56 13.94 -7.86
CA LEU A 64 -11.61 12.90 -7.91
C LEU A 64 -12.26 12.59 -6.56
N LYS A 65 -11.92 13.30 -5.47
CA LYS A 65 -12.41 12.98 -4.13
C LYS A 65 -13.94 13.01 -4.04
N ASP A 66 -14.53 14.05 -4.61
CA ASP A 66 -15.96 14.35 -4.54
C ASP A 66 -16.61 14.35 -5.94
N ASP A 67 -15.93 13.74 -6.92
CA ASP A 67 -16.42 13.69 -8.29
C ASP A 67 -17.65 12.74 -8.41
N PRO A 68 -18.80 13.22 -8.93
CA PRO A 68 -20.03 12.46 -8.96
C PRO A 68 -19.98 11.26 -9.93
N SER A 69 -19.03 11.27 -10.89
CA SER A 69 -18.88 10.16 -11.84
C SER A 69 -18.15 8.95 -11.25
N LYS A 70 -17.62 9.06 -10.01
CA LYS A 70 -16.99 7.96 -9.26
C LYS A 70 -15.90 7.25 -10.06
N ILE A 71 -15.06 8.03 -10.73
CA ILE A 71 -13.90 7.53 -11.49
C ILE A 71 -12.78 7.16 -10.51
N PHE A 72 -12.17 5.99 -10.74
CA PHE A 72 -11.02 5.53 -9.97
C PHE A 72 -9.81 5.37 -10.88
N ILE A 73 -8.69 5.99 -10.49
CA ILE A 73 -7.40 5.84 -11.18
C ILE A 73 -6.47 5.02 -10.30
N THR A 74 -6.04 3.86 -10.79
CA THR A 74 -5.15 2.92 -10.09
C THR A 74 -3.95 2.56 -10.95
N LYS A 75 -2.85 2.10 -10.32
CA LYS A 75 -1.70 1.57 -11.04
C LYS A 75 -2.05 0.18 -11.57
N ASN A 76 -1.67 -0.13 -12.81
CA ASN A 76 -1.76 -1.49 -13.31
C ASN A 76 -0.66 -2.33 -12.68
N LEU A 77 -1.02 -3.17 -11.71
CA LEU A 77 -0.09 -4.06 -11.03
C LEU A 77 -0.06 -5.42 -11.74
N THR A 78 1.12 -6.04 -11.75
CA THR A 78 1.27 -7.45 -12.12
C THR A 78 0.44 -8.34 -11.19
N THR A 79 -0.08 -9.46 -11.67
CA THR A 79 -0.90 -10.42 -10.89
C THR A 79 -0.32 -10.73 -9.51
N HIS A 80 0.99 -11.03 -9.41
CA HIS A 80 1.66 -11.30 -8.14
C HIS A 80 1.55 -10.13 -7.14
N ARG A 81 1.72 -8.89 -7.62
CA ARG A 81 1.60 -7.69 -6.78
C ARG A 81 0.15 -7.42 -6.39
N THR A 82 -0.79 -7.67 -7.30
CA THR A 82 -2.23 -7.56 -7.00
C THR A 82 -2.64 -8.55 -5.91
N ASN A 83 -2.14 -9.79 -5.96
CA ASN A 83 -2.43 -10.80 -4.93
C ASN A 83 -1.89 -10.37 -3.56
N ARG A 84 -0.66 -9.84 -3.50
CA ARG A 84 -0.11 -9.29 -2.25
C ARG A 84 -0.92 -8.11 -1.71
N VAL A 85 -1.35 -7.19 -2.58
CA VAL A 85 -2.22 -6.07 -2.18
C VAL A 85 -3.55 -6.60 -1.61
N LYS A 86 -4.11 -7.67 -2.18
CA LYS A 86 -5.31 -8.32 -1.67
C LYS A 86 -5.08 -8.89 -0.27
N GLU A 87 -3.99 -9.66 -0.07
CA GLU A 87 -3.62 -10.20 1.25
C GLU A 87 -3.44 -9.09 2.30
N LEU A 88 -2.72 -8.01 1.95
CA LEU A 88 -2.54 -6.86 2.85
C LEU A 88 -3.87 -6.14 3.14
N SER A 89 -4.79 -6.11 2.18
CA SER A 89 -6.14 -5.59 2.40
C SER A 89 -6.89 -6.39 3.45
N ASP A 90 -6.79 -7.72 3.40
CA ASP A 90 -7.41 -8.61 4.37
C ASP A 90 -6.75 -8.49 5.75
N LEU A 91 -5.44 -8.24 5.81
CA LEU A 91 -4.73 -7.96 7.07
C LEU A 91 -5.14 -6.61 7.68
N LYS A 92 -5.28 -5.57 6.86
CA LYS A 92 -5.75 -4.26 7.31
C LYS A 92 -7.19 -4.34 7.83
N TYR A 93 -8.06 -5.06 7.12
CA TYR A 93 -9.45 -5.28 7.55
C TYR A 93 -9.52 -5.98 8.90
N ARG A 94 -8.62 -6.93 9.16
CA ARG A 94 -8.48 -7.64 10.45
C ARG A 94 -7.65 -6.88 11.49
N HIS A 95 -7.30 -5.62 11.24
CA HIS A 95 -6.47 -4.79 12.11
C HIS A 95 -5.09 -5.38 12.47
N SER A 96 -4.57 -6.33 11.69
CA SER A 96 -3.23 -6.91 11.89
C SER A 96 -2.10 -5.99 11.39
N ILE A 97 -2.44 -5.02 10.54
CA ILE A 97 -1.56 -3.93 10.12
C ILE A 97 -2.33 -2.61 10.17
N HIS A 98 -1.61 -1.52 10.42
CA HIS A 98 -2.18 -0.18 10.45
C HIS A 98 -2.56 0.29 9.03
N THR A 99 -1.63 0.21 8.07
CA THR A 99 -1.93 0.60 6.70
C THR A 99 -0.94 0.03 5.69
N TYR A 100 -1.31 0.09 4.41
CA TYR A 100 -0.46 -0.24 3.28
C TYR A 100 -0.71 0.74 2.13
N TRP A 101 0.28 0.88 1.25
CA TRP A 101 0.13 1.67 0.02
C TRP A 101 1.09 1.18 -1.05
N THR A 102 0.83 1.59 -2.29
CA THR A 102 1.70 1.28 -3.42
C THR A 102 2.35 2.56 -3.93
N ASN A 103 3.65 2.49 -4.22
CA ASN A 103 4.34 3.55 -4.93
C ASN A 103 5.28 2.94 -5.98
N ASP A 104 5.15 3.41 -7.22
CA ASP A 104 5.89 2.90 -8.38
C ASP A 104 6.03 1.35 -8.46
N GLY A 105 4.93 0.62 -8.26
CA GLY A 105 4.92 -0.84 -8.26
C GLY A 105 5.56 -1.51 -7.04
N ARG A 106 6.12 -0.73 -6.11
CA ARG A 106 6.55 -1.20 -4.78
C ARG A 106 5.37 -1.12 -3.81
N ILE A 107 5.29 -2.10 -2.92
CA ILE A 107 4.23 -2.22 -1.93
C ILE A 107 4.85 -1.96 -0.57
N TYR A 108 4.31 -0.99 0.17
CA TYR A 108 4.78 -0.63 1.50
C TYR A 108 3.71 -0.88 2.53
N VAL A 109 4.13 -1.25 3.75
CA VAL A 109 3.27 -1.53 4.89
C VAL A 109 3.78 -0.77 6.12
N LYS A 110 2.85 -0.33 6.95
CA LYS A 110 3.11 0.04 8.35
C LYS A 110 2.29 -0.88 9.25
N LYS A 111 2.96 -1.51 10.21
CA LYS A 111 2.32 -2.43 11.16
C LYS A 111 1.53 -1.66 12.22
N THR A 112 2.14 -0.64 12.80
CA THR A 112 1.51 0.34 13.70
C THR A 112 1.69 1.74 13.14
N GLU A 113 0.99 2.73 13.70
CA GLU A 113 1.15 4.13 13.29
C GLU A 113 2.60 4.63 13.44
N ALA A 114 3.22 4.29 14.57
CA ALA A 114 4.60 4.65 14.92
C ALA A 114 5.67 3.81 14.19
N SER A 115 5.32 2.63 13.66
CA SER A 115 6.29 1.76 12.99
C SER A 115 6.87 2.39 11.72
N MET A 116 8.13 2.05 11.43
CA MET A 116 8.75 2.36 10.15
C MET A 116 8.06 1.60 9.02
N LYS A 117 8.03 2.21 7.83
CA LYS A 117 7.51 1.53 6.64
C LYS A 117 8.39 0.34 6.26
N GLN A 118 7.78 -0.78 5.93
CA GLN A 118 8.45 -1.98 5.42
C GLN A 118 8.09 -2.19 3.94
N LEU A 119 9.05 -2.65 3.15
CA LEU A 119 8.86 -2.96 1.72
C LEU A 119 8.49 -4.45 1.57
N ILE A 120 7.43 -4.74 0.82
CA ILE A 120 6.96 -6.10 0.55
C ILE A 120 7.40 -6.54 -0.85
N LEU A 121 8.36 -7.44 -0.89
CA LEU A 121 8.99 -8.02 -2.08
C LEU A 121 8.43 -9.39 -2.45
N ASN A 122 7.91 -10.16 -1.50
CA ASN A 122 7.36 -11.51 -1.70
C ASN A 122 6.22 -11.83 -0.69
N HIS A 123 5.77 -13.09 -0.64
CA HIS A 123 4.74 -13.53 0.31
C HIS A 123 5.33 -13.87 1.69
N ASP A 124 6.62 -14.18 1.80
CA ASP A 124 7.28 -14.42 3.09
C ASP A 124 7.33 -13.15 3.93
N ASP A 125 7.60 -12.00 3.30
CA ASP A 125 7.54 -10.69 3.97
C ASP A 125 6.17 -10.47 4.61
N ILE A 126 5.08 -10.94 3.98
CA ILE A 126 3.72 -10.84 4.53
C ILE A 126 3.52 -11.78 5.72
N ARG A 127 4.11 -12.98 5.68
CA ARG A 127 4.04 -13.96 6.79
C ARG A 127 4.80 -13.44 8.00
N ASP A 128 5.94 -12.79 7.81
CA ASP A 128 6.76 -12.25 8.89
C ASP A 128 6.09 -11.06 9.61
N LEU A 129 5.18 -10.34 8.93
CA LEU A 129 4.32 -9.34 9.59
C LEU A 129 3.46 -9.93 10.69
N LEU A 130 3.03 -11.19 10.55
CA LEU A 130 2.16 -11.87 11.51
C LEU A 130 2.95 -12.42 12.72
N ARG A 131 4.20 -12.83 12.51
CA ARG A 131 5.05 -13.45 13.55
C ARG A 131 5.53 -12.47 14.62
N SER A 132 5.70 -11.20 14.28
CA SER A 132 6.19 -10.18 15.21
C SER A 132 5.12 -9.66 16.19
N ASN A 133 3.99 -10.35 16.35
CA ASN A 133 2.92 -10.00 17.30
C ASN A 133 3.05 -10.70 18.65
N ASP A 134 4.03 -11.59 18.83
CA ASP A 134 4.29 -12.21 20.11
C ASP A 134 5.03 -11.19 20.99
N PRO A 135 4.47 -10.75 22.14
CA PRO A 135 5.26 -10.04 23.13
C PRO A 135 6.37 -10.97 23.61
N ASP A 136 7.59 -10.47 23.59
CA ASP A 136 8.78 -11.11 24.17
C ASP A 136 8.47 -11.63 25.58
N GLU A 137 8.25 -12.93 25.71
CA GLU A 137 8.29 -13.65 26.99
C GLU A 137 9.74 -14.08 27.21
N SER A 138 10.61 -13.11 27.52
CA SER A 138 12.00 -13.37 27.89
C SER A 138 12.52 -12.34 28.91
N THR A 139 11.96 -12.37 30.12
CA THR A 139 12.71 -11.94 31.31
C THR A 139 12.40 -12.87 32.48
N GLY A 140 12.89 -14.10 32.36
CA GLY A 140 13.04 -15.03 33.47
C GLY A 140 14.50 -15.44 33.56
N ASN A 141 15.07 -15.28 34.76
CA ASN A 141 16.35 -15.80 35.28
C ASN A 141 17.42 -14.73 35.54
N ASN A 142 17.26 -13.96 36.62
CA ASN A 142 18.41 -13.60 37.45
C ASN A 142 18.56 -14.69 38.52
N THR A 143 19.57 -15.53 38.35
CA THR A 143 20.09 -16.42 39.38
C THR A 143 21.36 -15.75 39.90
N ASP A 144 21.23 -14.86 40.88
CA ASP A 144 22.40 -14.34 41.60
C ASP A 144 22.58 -15.17 42.87
N ALA A 145 23.45 -16.17 42.74
CA ALA A 145 24.25 -16.66 43.85
C ALA A 145 25.45 -15.73 44.05
N GLN A 146 26.06 -15.79 45.24
CA GLN A 146 27.23 -15.06 45.77
C GLN A 146 26.85 -13.82 46.60
N ASP A 147 27.33 -13.60 47.83
CA ASP A 147 28.44 -14.19 48.57
C ASP A 147 28.27 -13.96 50.09
N GLU A 148 29.13 -14.65 50.81
CA GLU A 148 29.28 -14.85 52.25
C GLU A 148 29.59 -13.59 53.09
N ASN A 149 29.50 -13.80 54.42
CA ASN A 149 30.13 -13.06 55.52
C ASN A 149 29.45 -11.80 56.07
N ASN A 150 28.76 -11.95 57.22
CA ASN A 150 29.34 -11.45 58.48
C ASN A 150 28.71 -12.08 59.74
N GLN A 151 29.60 -12.69 60.53
CA GLN A 151 29.42 -13.16 61.90
C GLN A 151 29.33 -11.97 62.88
N CYS A 152 28.54 -12.05 63.98
CA CYS A 152 29.01 -11.87 65.37
C CYS A 152 27.85 -11.82 66.40
N VAL A 153 27.70 -12.92 67.16
CA VAL A 153 27.52 -13.09 68.64
C VAL A 153 26.44 -12.23 69.35
N LYS A 154 25.48 -12.81 70.10
CA LYS A 154 25.64 -13.27 71.51
C LYS A 154 24.54 -14.24 71.97
N ASP A 155 25.01 -15.42 72.39
CA ASP A 155 24.73 -16.23 73.59
C ASP A 155 23.36 -16.18 74.30
N HIS A 156 22.85 -17.39 74.54
CA HIS A 156 21.81 -17.76 75.50
C HIS A 156 22.40 -17.85 76.92
N ASP A 157 21.67 -17.34 77.90
CA ASP A 157 21.19 -18.08 79.08
C ASP A 157 20.03 -17.30 79.74
#